data_AF-W7STT3-F1
#
_entry.id   AF-W7STT3-F1
#
_cell.length_a   1.000
_cell.length_b   1.000
_cell.length_c   1.000
_cell.angle_alpha   90.00
_cell.angle_beta   90.00
_cell.angle_gamma   90.00
#
_symmetry.space_group_name_H-M   'P 1'
#
loop_
_entity.id
_entity.type
_entity.pdbx_description
1 polymer ?
#
loop_
_entity_poly.entity_id
_entity_poly.type
_entity_poly.pdbx_seq_one_letter_code
_entity_poly.pdbx_strand_id
1 'polypeptide(L)'
;MTDIAADLRRYLQEARDRLVSALDGLSEYDVRRPLTPSGTNLLGLVKHALGGEFGYLGDCVGRPAPVTLPWVEDGSIWDGADMWAKADESRAEILDLYRTAWKHSDESIERLGLDAPATVSWWAEEKRATTLGHLLTRVLADTAQHAGHADIVREIIDGRGGKDHDDFGGADYWNHYVAGIQAAADTHKVTGPVLVIGLDPARIPGYDPEPVQQAIARGNARFEELGIQADMCLVDPEDDPEGPIVEALGRKNYACVVVGGGIRRHEPLLPLFERVVNLVHQHQPSAAIAFNQRADDTPDAALRWL
;
A
#
# COMPACT_ATOMS: atom_id res chain seq x y z
N MET A 1 -33.30 26.45 10.36
CA MET A 1 -32.91 25.03 10.24
C MET A 1 -32.22 24.88 8.90
N THR A 2 -31.01 24.33 8.87
CA THR A 2 -30.31 23.99 7.63
C THR A 2 -31.10 22.93 6.88
N ASP A 3 -31.23 23.08 5.57
CA ASP A 3 -31.84 22.08 4.70
C ASP A 3 -30.81 20.97 4.44
N ILE A 4 -30.97 19.84 5.12
CA ILE A 4 -30.05 18.71 5.03
C ILE A 4 -29.93 18.17 3.61
N ALA A 5 -30.99 18.28 2.79
CA ALA A 5 -30.95 17.85 1.40
C ALA A 5 -30.01 18.76 0.58
N ALA A 6 -30.05 20.07 0.82
CA ALA A 6 -29.13 21.02 0.20
C ALA A 6 -27.68 20.77 0.62
N ASP A 7 -27.43 20.46 1.90
CA ASP A 7 -26.08 20.12 2.39
C ASP A 7 -25.54 18.84 1.76
N LEU A 8 -26.34 17.76 1.70
CA LEU A 8 -25.93 16.49 1.08
C LEU A 8 -25.58 16.67 -0.40
N ARG A 9 -26.40 17.44 -1.15
CA ARG A 9 -26.13 17.74 -2.56
C ARG A 9 -24.85 18.54 -2.74
N ARG A 10 -24.63 19.56 -1.91
CA ARG A 10 -23.42 20.37 -1.95
C ARG A 10 -22.17 19.53 -1.70
N TYR A 11 -22.15 18.72 -0.64
CA TYR A 11 -21.01 17.85 -0.35
C TYR A 11 -20.77 16.79 -1.43
N LEU A 12 -21.84 16.27 -2.03
CA LEU A 12 -21.71 15.33 -3.16
C LEU A 12 -21.08 16.02 -4.37
N GLN A 13 -21.49 17.26 -4.67
CA GLN A 13 -20.88 18.05 -5.74
C GLN A 13 -19.40 18.36 -5.47
N GLU A 14 -19.04 18.72 -4.24
CA GLU A 14 -17.64 18.95 -3.87
C GLU A 14 -16.78 17.69 -4.06
N ALA A 15 -17.29 16.50 -3.70
CA ALA A 15 -16.59 15.24 -3.88
C ALA A 15 -16.44 14.85 -5.37
N ARG A 16 -17.52 15.02 -6.15
CA ARG A 16 -17.55 14.86 -7.61
C ARG A 16 -16.51 15.72 -8.31
N ASP A 17 -16.45 17.00 -7.97
CA ASP A 17 -15.52 17.96 -8.56
C ASP A 17 -14.06 17.58 -8.26
N ARG A 18 -13.78 17.14 -7.03
CA ARG A 18 -12.44 16.66 -6.61
C ARG A 18 -11.99 15.43 -7.41
N LEU A 19 -12.88 14.45 -7.60
CA LEU A 19 -12.57 13.27 -8.43
C LEU A 19 -12.21 13.65 -9.86
N VAL A 20 -12.96 14.57 -10.47
CA VAL A 20 -12.70 14.98 -11.86
C VAL A 20 -11.44 15.82 -11.97
N SER A 21 -11.24 16.80 -11.07
CA SER A 21 -10.06 17.69 -11.12
C SER A 21 -8.75 16.96 -10.85
N ALA A 22 -8.78 15.83 -10.13
CA ALA A 22 -7.62 14.96 -9.95
C ALA A 22 -7.03 14.45 -11.28
N LEU A 23 -7.79 14.47 -12.38
CA LEU A 23 -7.32 14.09 -13.72
C LEU A 23 -6.65 15.24 -14.50
N ASP A 24 -6.78 16.49 -14.04
CA ASP A 24 -6.42 17.66 -14.83
C ASP A 24 -4.92 17.75 -15.11
N GLY A 25 -4.59 17.94 -16.39
CA GLY A 25 -3.20 18.06 -16.85
C GLY A 25 -2.40 16.75 -16.87
N LEU A 26 -2.99 15.61 -16.53
CA LEU A 26 -2.31 14.31 -16.55
C LEU A 26 -2.41 13.60 -17.90
N SER A 27 -1.38 12.82 -18.24
CA SER A 27 -1.31 11.99 -19.45
C SER A 27 -2.32 10.84 -19.42
N GLU A 28 -2.65 10.25 -20.59
CA GLU A 28 -3.52 9.05 -20.65
C GLU A 28 -2.95 7.87 -19.87
N TYR A 29 -1.62 7.77 -19.81
CA TYR A 29 -0.90 6.76 -19.06
C TYR A 29 -1.05 6.96 -17.55
N ASP A 30 -0.81 8.18 -17.05
CA ASP A 30 -0.80 8.44 -15.61
C ASP A 30 -2.17 8.28 -14.96
N VAL A 31 -3.26 8.61 -15.67
CA VAL A 31 -4.60 8.42 -15.12
C VAL A 31 -5.05 6.95 -15.10
N ARG A 32 -4.36 6.05 -15.81
CA ARG A 32 -4.75 4.63 -15.96
C ARG A 32 -3.82 3.65 -15.25
N ARG A 33 -2.55 4.00 -15.07
CA ARG A 33 -1.58 3.08 -14.48
C ARG A 33 -1.92 2.81 -13.00
N PRO A 34 -1.71 1.57 -12.52
CA PRO A 34 -1.92 1.26 -11.12
C PRO A 34 -0.86 1.94 -10.23
N LEU A 35 -1.29 2.60 -9.15
CA LEU A 35 -0.37 3.24 -8.17
C LEU A 35 -0.34 2.54 -6.81
N THR A 36 -1.15 1.50 -6.64
CA THR A 36 -1.19 0.70 -5.41
C THR A 36 -1.11 -0.79 -5.76
N PRO A 37 -0.72 -1.67 -4.81
CA PRO A 37 -0.76 -3.12 -5.02
C PRO A 37 -2.16 -3.67 -5.36
N SER A 38 -3.23 -2.96 -4.97
CA SER A 38 -4.61 -3.32 -5.32
C SER A 38 -5.04 -2.84 -6.71
N GLY A 39 -4.18 -2.14 -7.45
CA GLY A 39 -4.47 -1.66 -8.80
C GLY A 39 -5.21 -0.32 -8.89
N THR A 40 -5.33 0.43 -7.78
CA THR A 40 -6.03 1.72 -7.76
C THR A 40 -5.38 2.70 -8.75
N ASN A 41 -6.22 3.32 -9.59
CA ASN A 41 -5.85 4.28 -10.62
C ASN A 41 -6.92 5.38 -10.72
N LEU A 42 -6.56 6.59 -11.15
CA LEU A 42 -7.45 7.76 -11.08
C LEU A 42 -8.69 7.64 -11.96
N LEU A 43 -8.53 7.18 -13.20
CA LEU A 43 -9.66 7.07 -14.13
C LEU A 43 -10.64 5.96 -13.70
N GLY A 44 -10.12 4.89 -13.09
CA GLY A 44 -10.91 3.83 -12.48
C GLY A 44 -11.80 4.34 -11.34
N LEU A 45 -11.30 5.25 -10.50
CA LEU A 45 -12.11 5.86 -9.43
C LEU A 45 -13.31 6.64 -10.00
N VAL A 46 -13.11 7.39 -11.08
CA VAL A 46 -14.20 8.11 -11.78
C VAL A 46 -15.19 7.13 -12.42
N LYS A 47 -14.68 6.08 -13.07
CA LYS A 47 -15.51 5.04 -13.68
C LYS A 47 -16.38 4.31 -12.65
N HIS A 48 -15.82 4.00 -11.49
CA HIS A 48 -16.55 3.38 -10.39
C HIS A 48 -17.67 4.29 -9.86
N ALA A 49 -17.34 5.56 -9.57
CA ALA A 49 -18.29 6.52 -9.03
C ALA A 49 -19.51 6.74 -9.96
N LEU A 50 -19.31 6.71 -11.28
CA LEU A 50 -20.42 6.84 -12.24
C LEU A 50 -21.45 5.71 -12.12
N GLY A 51 -20.98 4.47 -11.92
CA GLY A 51 -21.85 3.31 -11.77
C GLY A 51 -22.67 3.37 -10.48
N GLY A 52 -22.02 3.79 -9.39
CA GLY A 52 -22.66 4.01 -8.10
C GLY A 52 -23.81 5.02 -8.19
N GLU A 53 -23.63 6.13 -8.89
CA GLU A 53 -24.67 7.14 -9.07
C GLU A 53 -25.86 6.66 -9.91
N PHE A 54 -25.60 6.05 -11.08
CA PHE A 54 -26.69 5.53 -11.91
C PHE A 54 -27.49 4.44 -11.19
N GLY A 55 -26.81 3.51 -10.52
CA GLY A 55 -27.47 2.43 -9.79
C GLY A 55 -28.26 2.95 -8.59
N TYR A 56 -27.59 3.59 -7.63
CA TYR A 56 -28.20 3.95 -6.35
C TYR A 56 -29.13 5.17 -6.42
N LEU A 57 -28.78 6.19 -7.21
CA LEU A 57 -29.57 7.44 -7.28
C LEU A 57 -30.47 7.51 -8.52
N GLY A 58 -30.46 6.46 -9.35
CA GLY A 58 -31.33 6.29 -10.51
C GLY A 58 -32.16 5.01 -10.42
N ASP A 59 -31.56 3.89 -10.79
CA ASP A 59 -32.27 2.61 -10.98
C ASP A 59 -33.02 2.17 -9.72
N CYS A 60 -32.38 2.27 -8.55
CA CYS A 60 -32.95 1.89 -7.26
C CYS A 60 -34.17 2.71 -6.84
N VAL A 61 -34.38 3.90 -7.41
CA VAL A 61 -35.54 4.78 -7.15
C VAL A 61 -36.52 4.81 -8.30
N GLY A 62 -36.45 3.82 -9.20
CA GLY A 62 -37.37 3.71 -10.34
C GLY A 62 -37.12 4.74 -11.44
N ARG A 63 -35.92 5.31 -11.50
CA ARG A 63 -35.48 6.21 -12.58
C ARG A 63 -34.30 5.57 -13.33
N PRO A 64 -34.57 4.67 -14.30
CA PRO A 64 -33.52 3.99 -15.05
C PRO A 64 -32.49 4.96 -15.64
N ALA A 65 -31.22 4.56 -15.63
CA ALA A 65 -30.16 5.32 -16.29
C ALA A 65 -30.52 5.60 -17.77
N PRO A 66 -30.22 6.81 -18.29
CA PRO A 66 -30.52 7.17 -19.69
C PRO A 66 -29.62 6.46 -20.71
N VAL A 67 -28.65 5.67 -20.23
CA VAL A 67 -27.65 4.95 -21.01
C VAL A 67 -27.43 3.57 -20.38
N THR A 68 -27.11 2.58 -21.21
CA THR A 68 -26.68 1.26 -20.75
C THR A 68 -25.15 1.25 -20.66
N LEU A 69 -24.61 0.92 -19.49
CA LEU A 69 -23.17 0.79 -19.29
C LEU A 69 -22.69 -0.55 -19.84
N PRO A 70 -21.66 -0.61 -20.71
CA PRO A 70 -21.20 -1.86 -21.32
C PRO A 70 -20.84 -2.95 -20.31
N TRP A 71 -20.16 -2.59 -19.21
CA TRP A 71 -19.76 -3.54 -18.16
C TRP A 71 -20.91 -4.03 -17.28
N VAL A 72 -22.06 -3.35 -17.30
CA VAL A 72 -23.30 -3.84 -16.67
C VAL A 72 -24.02 -4.79 -17.61
N GLU A 73 -24.05 -4.48 -18.91
CA GLU A 73 -24.71 -5.30 -19.93
C GLU A 73 -24.03 -6.66 -20.12
N ASP A 74 -22.69 -6.68 -20.19
CA ASP A 74 -21.91 -7.92 -20.34
C ASP A 74 -21.64 -8.66 -19.01
N GLY A 75 -22.06 -8.06 -17.88
CA GLY A 75 -21.91 -8.63 -16.53
C GLY A 75 -20.51 -8.52 -15.93
N SER A 76 -19.53 -7.97 -16.65
CA SER A 76 -18.14 -7.86 -16.17
C SER A 76 -17.97 -6.91 -14.98
N ILE A 77 -18.98 -6.13 -14.62
CA ILE A 77 -19.03 -5.37 -13.36
C ILE A 77 -18.77 -6.25 -12.13
N TRP A 78 -19.22 -7.51 -12.15
CA TRP A 78 -19.00 -8.45 -11.04
C TRP A 78 -17.56 -8.98 -10.98
N ASP A 79 -16.78 -8.77 -12.04
CA ASP A 79 -15.35 -9.05 -12.12
C ASP A 79 -14.51 -7.77 -11.91
N GLY A 80 -15.14 -6.64 -11.54
CA GLY A 80 -14.48 -5.37 -11.25
C GLY A 80 -14.16 -4.51 -12.49
N ALA A 81 -14.87 -4.70 -13.60
CA ALA A 81 -14.65 -3.92 -14.83
C ALA A 81 -14.98 -2.42 -14.70
N ASP A 82 -15.68 -2.00 -13.65
CA ASP A 82 -15.92 -0.60 -13.31
C ASP A 82 -14.74 0.06 -12.57
N MET A 83 -13.78 -0.72 -12.08
CA MET A 83 -12.63 -0.23 -11.30
C MET A 83 -11.44 0.26 -12.15
N TRP A 84 -11.50 0.11 -13.47
CA TRP A 84 -10.45 0.53 -14.39
C TRP A 84 -10.98 0.75 -15.81
N ALA A 85 -10.27 1.56 -16.59
CA ALA A 85 -10.59 1.80 -18.00
C ALA A 85 -9.77 0.89 -18.92
N LYS A 86 -10.43 0.22 -19.87
CA LYS A 86 -9.79 -0.54 -20.94
C LYS A 86 -9.02 0.40 -21.88
N ALA A 87 -8.11 -0.19 -22.66
CA ALA A 87 -7.27 0.56 -23.60
C ALA A 87 -8.09 1.28 -24.70
N ASP A 88 -9.25 0.73 -25.05
CA ASP A 88 -10.18 1.27 -26.04
C ASP A 88 -11.23 2.23 -25.44
N GLU A 89 -11.31 2.34 -24.11
CA GLU A 89 -12.21 3.28 -23.43
C GLU A 89 -11.58 4.68 -23.31
N SER A 90 -12.28 5.68 -23.84
CA SER A 90 -11.84 7.07 -23.79
C SER A 90 -12.07 7.68 -22.41
N ARG A 91 -11.08 8.45 -21.93
CA ARG A 91 -11.23 9.30 -20.73
C ARG A 91 -12.39 10.27 -20.89
N ALA A 92 -12.56 10.86 -22.07
CA ALA A 92 -13.60 11.84 -22.34
C ALA A 92 -15.00 11.20 -22.26
N GLU A 93 -15.17 10.00 -22.81
CA GLU A 93 -16.45 9.27 -22.74
C GLU A 93 -16.81 8.92 -21.30
N ILE A 94 -15.85 8.46 -20.49
CA ILE A 94 -16.08 8.17 -19.07
C ILE A 94 -16.49 9.44 -18.31
N LEU A 95 -15.82 10.57 -18.56
CA LEU A 95 -16.15 11.85 -17.92
C LEU A 95 -17.53 12.36 -18.33
N ASP A 96 -17.90 12.22 -19.60
CA ASP A 96 -19.21 12.64 -20.09
C ASP A 96 -20.34 11.73 -19.56
N LEU A 97 -20.08 10.42 -19.41
CA LEU A 97 -20.97 9.50 -18.70
C LEU A 97 -21.13 9.89 -17.24
N TYR A 98 -20.04 10.27 -16.54
CA TYR A 98 -20.12 10.67 -15.15
C TYR A 98 -20.92 11.97 -14.97
N ARG A 99 -20.70 12.98 -15.83
CA ARG A 99 -21.52 14.21 -15.85
C ARG A 99 -23.00 13.93 -16.16
N THR A 100 -23.28 12.95 -17.01
CA THR A 100 -24.65 12.48 -17.27
C THR A 100 -25.26 11.84 -16.02
N ALA A 101 -24.48 11.06 -15.27
CA ALA A 101 -24.88 10.50 -13.99
C ALA A 101 -25.22 11.60 -12.98
N TRP A 102 -24.39 12.65 -12.87
CA TRP A 102 -24.64 13.79 -11.97
C TRP A 102 -25.98 14.45 -12.25
N LYS A 103 -26.24 14.77 -13.53
CA LYS A 103 -27.51 15.39 -13.92
C LYS A 103 -28.69 14.48 -13.59
N HIS A 104 -28.57 13.19 -13.88
CA HIS A 104 -29.64 12.22 -13.63
C HIS A 104 -29.94 12.08 -12.14
N SER A 105 -28.91 11.93 -11.31
CA SER A 105 -29.04 11.79 -9.86
C SER A 105 -29.54 13.07 -9.20
N ASP A 106 -29.07 14.24 -9.63
CA ASP A 106 -29.57 15.53 -9.15
C ASP A 106 -31.07 15.70 -9.44
N GLU A 107 -31.52 15.36 -10.65
CA GLU A 107 -32.95 15.36 -10.99
C GLU A 107 -33.74 14.36 -10.12
N SER A 108 -33.14 13.25 -9.67
CA SER A 108 -33.84 12.25 -8.82
C SER A 108 -34.06 12.83 -7.44
N ILE A 109 -33.01 13.44 -6.88
CA ILE A 109 -33.03 14.06 -5.56
C ILE A 109 -34.06 15.19 -5.53
N GLU A 110 -34.08 16.04 -6.57
CA GLU A 110 -35.03 17.16 -6.67
C GLU A 110 -36.48 16.72 -6.82
N ARG A 111 -36.75 15.70 -7.64
CA ARG A 111 -38.13 15.28 -7.96
C ARG A 111 -38.75 14.42 -6.87
N LEU A 112 -37.98 13.57 -6.22
CA LEU A 112 -38.49 12.51 -5.35
C LEU A 112 -38.39 12.87 -3.86
N GLY A 113 -37.38 13.65 -3.47
CA GLY A 113 -37.09 13.94 -2.07
C GLY A 113 -36.47 12.76 -1.32
N LEU A 114 -35.92 13.03 -0.13
CA LEU A 114 -35.11 12.06 0.63
C LEU A 114 -35.91 10.85 1.15
N ASP A 115 -37.20 11.00 1.42
CA ASP A 115 -38.06 9.94 1.96
C ASP A 115 -38.61 9.00 0.88
N ALA A 116 -38.32 9.25 -0.40
CA ALA A 116 -38.79 8.42 -1.49
C ALA A 116 -38.33 6.97 -1.33
N PRO A 117 -39.23 5.98 -1.49
CA PRO A 117 -38.88 4.57 -1.35
C PRO A 117 -37.90 4.14 -2.44
N ALA A 118 -36.91 3.32 -2.05
CA ALA A 118 -35.90 2.78 -2.93
C ALA A 118 -35.73 1.26 -2.72
N THR A 119 -35.37 0.54 -3.77
CA THR A 119 -35.08 -0.90 -3.71
C THR A 119 -33.74 -1.22 -4.36
N VAL A 120 -32.84 -1.90 -3.63
CA VAL A 120 -31.53 -2.32 -4.15
C VAL A 120 -31.52 -3.84 -4.40
N SER A 121 -31.61 -4.26 -5.66
CA SER A 121 -31.78 -5.68 -6.01
C SER A 121 -30.57 -6.57 -5.66
N TRP A 122 -29.37 -5.99 -5.59
CA TRP A 122 -28.13 -6.72 -5.27
C TRP A 122 -27.80 -6.76 -3.77
N TRP A 123 -28.61 -6.15 -2.90
CA TRP A 123 -28.46 -6.34 -1.46
C TRP A 123 -29.16 -7.63 -0.99
N ALA A 124 -28.79 -8.08 0.21
CA ALA A 124 -29.50 -9.15 0.91
C ALA A 124 -31.00 -8.81 1.02
N GLU A 125 -31.87 -9.80 0.82
CA GLU A 125 -33.32 -9.62 0.65
C GLU A 125 -33.94 -8.76 1.75
N GLU A 126 -33.55 -9.01 3.00
CA GLU A 126 -34.04 -8.32 4.19
C GLU A 126 -33.59 -6.86 4.31
N LYS A 127 -32.65 -6.41 3.48
CA LYS A 127 -32.10 -5.05 3.47
C LYS A 127 -32.43 -4.25 2.22
N ARG A 128 -33.06 -4.87 1.20
CA ARG A 128 -33.25 -4.24 -0.13
C ARG A 128 -34.09 -2.97 -0.09
N ALA A 129 -35.10 -2.92 0.78
CA ALA A 129 -35.99 -1.77 0.92
C ALA A 129 -35.34 -0.67 1.77
N THR A 130 -35.27 0.54 1.23
CA THR A 130 -34.66 1.71 1.87
C THR A 130 -35.25 3.01 1.31
N THR A 131 -34.58 4.15 1.49
CA THR A 131 -34.99 5.45 0.95
C THR A 131 -33.91 6.09 0.09
N LEU A 132 -34.29 7.03 -0.78
CA LEU A 132 -33.34 7.83 -1.57
C LEU A 132 -32.35 8.57 -0.68
N GLY A 133 -32.77 9.09 0.48
CA GLY A 133 -31.88 9.77 1.42
C GLY A 133 -30.80 8.85 2.00
N HIS A 134 -31.14 7.58 2.27
CA HIS A 134 -30.16 6.58 2.69
C HIS A 134 -29.15 6.28 1.57
N LEU A 135 -29.63 6.13 0.32
CA LEU A 135 -28.78 5.90 -0.84
C LEU A 135 -27.90 7.11 -1.17
N LEU A 136 -28.41 8.33 -1.06
CA LEU A 136 -27.65 9.56 -1.22
C LEU A 136 -26.52 9.67 -0.19
N THR A 137 -26.82 9.37 1.07
CA THR A 137 -25.81 9.35 2.14
C THR A 137 -24.71 8.33 1.83
N ARG A 138 -25.09 7.14 1.34
CA ARG A 138 -24.14 6.09 0.95
C ARG A 138 -23.23 6.54 -0.20
N VAL A 139 -23.82 7.05 -1.28
CA VAL A 139 -23.08 7.48 -2.47
C VAL A 139 -22.17 8.67 -2.16
N LEU A 140 -22.64 9.62 -1.33
CA LEU A 140 -21.80 10.71 -0.83
C LEU A 140 -20.58 10.17 -0.07
N ALA A 141 -20.78 9.26 0.89
CA ALA A 141 -19.69 8.72 1.68
C ALA A 141 -18.65 8.00 0.81
N ASP A 142 -19.11 7.19 -0.15
CA ASP A 142 -18.24 6.47 -1.09
C ASP A 142 -17.48 7.42 -2.03
N THR A 143 -18.19 8.39 -2.64
CA THR A 143 -17.58 9.38 -3.54
C THR A 143 -16.54 10.24 -2.81
N ALA A 144 -16.84 10.67 -1.58
CA ALA A 144 -15.91 11.46 -0.77
C ALA A 144 -14.67 10.66 -0.36
N GLN A 145 -14.84 9.36 -0.06
CA GLN A 145 -13.71 8.47 0.22
C GLN A 145 -12.81 8.32 -1.02
N HIS A 146 -13.38 8.09 -2.19
CA HIS A 146 -12.61 8.00 -3.44
C HIS A 146 -11.98 9.32 -3.85
N ALA A 147 -12.61 10.46 -3.57
CA ALA A 147 -11.98 11.77 -3.76
C ALA A 147 -10.70 11.91 -2.92
N GLY A 148 -10.72 11.47 -1.66
CA GLY A 148 -9.52 11.43 -0.82
C GLY A 148 -8.45 10.45 -1.34
N HIS A 149 -8.85 9.29 -1.87
CA HIS A 149 -7.91 8.40 -2.56
C HIS A 149 -7.29 9.06 -3.80
N ALA A 150 -8.08 9.80 -4.57
CA ALA A 150 -7.62 10.49 -5.76
C ALA A 150 -6.58 11.58 -5.43
N ASP A 151 -6.73 12.31 -4.32
CA ASP A 151 -5.74 13.29 -3.86
C ASP A 151 -4.36 12.63 -3.61
N ILE A 152 -4.32 11.52 -2.87
CA ILE A 152 -3.05 10.81 -2.58
C ILE A 152 -2.46 10.18 -3.84
N VAL A 153 -3.28 9.56 -4.68
CA VAL A 153 -2.83 8.98 -5.95
C VAL A 153 -2.28 10.08 -6.86
N ARG A 154 -2.91 11.27 -6.87
CA ARG A 154 -2.42 12.42 -7.62
C ARG A 154 -1.05 12.89 -7.10
N GLU A 155 -0.92 13.04 -5.80
CA GLU A 155 0.33 13.43 -5.14
C GLU A 155 1.48 12.46 -5.48
N ILE A 156 1.22 11.15 -5.56
CA ILE A 156 2.21 10.15 -5.99
C ILE A 156 2.66 10.37 -7.45
N ILE A 157 1.80 10.88 -8.33
CA ILE A 157 2.12 11.07 -9.76
C ILE A 157 3.00 12.29 -9.98
N ASP A 158 2.62 13.44 -9.43
CA ASP A 158 3.26 14.72 -9.76
C ASP A 158 3.59 15.60 -8.54
N GLY A 159 3.46 15.07 -7.33
CA GLY A 159 3.78 15.77 -6.08
C GLY A 159 2.78 16.87 -5.71
N ARG A 160 1.68 17.03 -6.45
CA ARG A 160 0.64 18.01 -6.11
C ARG A 160 -0.26 17.45 -5.02
N GLY A 161 -0.24 18.09 -3.86
CA GLY A 161 -1.21 17.81 -2.81
C GLY A 161 -2.63 18.24 -3.20
N GLY A 162 -3.59 17.92 -2.32
CA GLY A 162 -4.98 18.35 -2.47
C GLY A 162 -5.14 19.87 -2.46
N LYS A 163 -6.36 20.35 -2.73
CA LYS A 163 -6.70 21.78 -2.94
C LYS A 163 -6.10 22.75 -1.92
N ASP A 164 -6.01 22.35 -0.66
CA ASP A 164 -5.59 23.22 0.43
C ASP A 164 -4.06 23.19 0.66
N HIS A 165 -3.30 22.36 -0.06
CA HIS A 165 -1.84 22.19 0.11
C HIS A 165 -1.08 23.51 -0.02
N ASP A 166 -1.39 24.27 -1.08
CA ASP A 166 -0.70 25.54 -1.36
C ASP A 166 -1.14 26.68 -0.42
N ASP A 167 -2.27 26.52 0.26
CA ASP A 167 -2.77 27.48 1.26
C ASP A 167 -1.97 27.42 2.57
N PHE A 168 -1.29 26.30 2.85
CA PHE A 168 -0.52 26.12 4.10
C PHE A 168 0.93 26.62 4.01
N GLY A 169 1.59 26.52 2.85
CA GLY A 169 2.97 26.97 2.70
C GLY A 169 3.65 26.54 1.41
N GLY A 170 4.81 27.15 1.14
CA GLY A 170 5.67 26.78 0.00
C GLY A 170 6.57 25.57 0.28
N ALA A 171 7.42 25.21 -0.68
CA ALA A 171 8.26 24.01 -0.62
C ALA A 171 9.14 23.93 0.65
N ASP A 172 9.70 25.04 1.12
CA ASP A 172 10.55 25.06 2.33
C ASP A 172 9.77 24.69 3.59
N TYR A 173 8.52 25.14 3.72
CA TYR A 173 7.64 24.77 4.82
C TYR A 173 7.39 23.27 4.82
N TRP A 174 7.00 22.71 3.65
CA TRP A 174 6.69 21.30 3.50
C TRP A 174 7.91 20.41 3.73
N ASN A 175 9.09 20.79 3.22
CA ASN A 175 10.34 20.08 3.46
C ASN A 175 10.64 19.98 4.96
N HIS A 176 10.50 21.09 5.69
CA HIS A 176 10.71 21.11 7.13
C HIS A 176 9.65 20.27 7.89
N TYR A 177 8.38 20.42 7.51
CA TYR A 177 7.27 19.71 8.12
C TYR A 177 7.39 18.18 7.95
N VAL A 178 7.66 17.72 6.73
CA VAL A 178 7.87 16.29 6.41
C VAL A 178 9.10 15.75 7.11
N ALA A 179 10.21 16.50 7.18
CA ALA A 179 11.39 16.09 7.93
C ALA A 179 11.08 15.90 9.43
N GLY A 180 10.25 16.76 10.02
CA GLY A 180 9.78 16.62 11.39
C GLY A 180 8.94 15.35 11.62
N ILE A 181 8.02 15.04 10.70
CA ILE A 181 7.23 13.80 10.73
C ILE A 181 8.15 12.57 10.63
N GLN A 182 9.09 12.59 9.68
CA GLN A 182 10.04 11.49 9.50
C GLN A 182 10.90 11.28 10.73
N ALA A 183 11.45 12.35 11.31
CA ALA A 183 12.25 12.27 12.52
C ALA A 183 11.46 11.69 13.70
N ALA A 184 10.19 12.07 13.87
CA ALA A 184 9.31 11.50 14.88
C ALA A 184 9.07 9.99 14.65
N ALA A 185 8.80 9.58 13.41
CA ALA A 185 8.63 8.17 13.05
C ALA A 185 9.92 7.37 13.29
N ASP A 186 11.08 7.95 12.97
CA ASP A 186 12.39 7.31 13.14
C ASP A 186 12.72 7.01 14.61
N THR A 187 12.13 7.72 15.58
CA THR A 187 12.30 7.39 17.02
C THR A 187 11.72 6.02 17.40
N HIS A 188 10.88 5.44 16.55
CA HIS A 188 10.30 4.11 16.73
C HIS A 188 11.03 3.02 15.94
N LYS A 189 12.06 3.37 15.16
CA LYS A 189 12.93 2.39 14.50
C LYS A 189 13.83 1.71 15.52
N VAL A 190 14.07 0.41 15.33
CA VAL A 190 14.95 -0.36 16.22
C VAL A 190 16.38 -0.10 15.75
N THR A 191 17.10 0.77 16.45
CA THR A 191 18.50 1.03 16.11
C THR A 191 19.43 0.22 17.02
N GLY A 192 20.51 -0.32 16.46
CA GLY A 192 21.51 -1.03 17.24
C GLY A 192 22.45 -1.90 16.39
N PRO A 193 23.44 -2.55 17.02
CA PRO A 193 24.41 -3.35 16.30
C PRO A 193 23.77 -4.62 15.75
N VAL A 194 24.34 -5.15 14.68
CA VAL A 194 23.96 -6.40 14.01
C VAL A 194 25.02 -7.47 14.27
N LEU A 195 24.60 -8.69 14.57
CA LEU A 195 25.48 -9.86 14.56
C LEU A 195 25.15 -10.71 13.33
N VAL A 196 26.16 -11.05 12.52
CA VAL A 196 25.99 -11.96 11.40
C VAL A 196 26.62 -13.31 11.76
N ILE A 197 25.81 -14.35 11.87
CA ILE A 197 26.26 -15.72 12.13
C ILE A 197 26.26 -16.48 10.79
N GLY A 198 27.41 -16.99 10.36
CA GLY A 198 27.55 -17.71 9.10
C GLY A 198 28.56 -18.85 9.21
N LEU A 199 28.72 -19.61 8.12
CA LEU A 199 29.82 -20.56 8.00
C LEU A 199 31.07 -19.83 7.51
N ASP A 200 32.23 -20.25 7.99
CA ASP A 200 33.50 -19.86 7.37
C ASP A 200 33.65 -20.60 6.03
N PRO A 201 33.62 -19.90 4.88
CA PRO A 201 33.73 -20.54 3.58
C PRO A 201 35.04 -21.32 3.40
N ALA A 202 36.13 -20.90 4.07
CA ALA A 202 37.44 -21.55 3.98
C ALA A 202 37.49 -22.92 4.66
N ARG A 203 36.49 -23.24 5.48
CA ARG A 203 36.38 -24.52 6.20
C ARG A 203 35.49 -25.53 5.52
N ILE A 204 34.90 -25.19 4.37
CA ILE A 204 34.01 -26.08 3.62
C ILE A 204 34.83 -26.96 2.66
N PRO A 205 34.86 -28.30 2.83
CA PRO A 205 35.67 -29.17 1.97
C PRO A 205 35.18 -29.20 0.52
N GLY A 206 36.11 -29.25 -0.43
CA GLY A 206 35.79 -29.40 -1.86
C GLY A 206 35.14 -28.19 -2.51
N TYR A 207 35.21 -27.03 -1.86
CA TYR A 207 34.57 -25.77 -2.26
C TYR A 207 35.63 -24.67 -2.45
N ASP A 208 35.49 -23.84 -3.49
CA ASP A 208 36.30 -22.62 -3.63
C ASP A 208 35.70 -21.50 -2.78
N PRO A 209 36.39 -21.05 -1.70
CA PRO A 209 35.83 -20.07 -0.78
C PRO A 209 35.82 -18.64 -1.35
N GLU A 210 36.65 -18.34 -2.37
CA GLU A 210 36.94 -16.97 -2.79
C GLU A 210 35.68 -16.18 -3.19
N PRO A 211 34.75 -16.71 -4.01
CA PRO A 211 33.56 -15.96 -4.41
C PRO A 211 32.64 -15.57 -3.24
N VAL A 212 32.52 -16.44 -2.23
CA VAL A 212 31.69 -16.15 -1.04
C VAL A 212 32.40 -15.20 -0.10
N GLN A 213 33.70 -15.33 0.09
CA GLN A 213 34.48 -14.37 0.88
C GLN A 213 34.40 -12.97 0.29
N GLN A 214 34.50 -12.83 -1.04
CA GLN A 214 34.29 -11.55 -1.71
C GLN A 214 32.87 -11.00 -1.51
N ALA A 215 31.85 -11.87 -1.53
CA ALA A 215 30.46 -11.46 -1.28
C ALA A 215 30.22 -11.04 0.18
N ILE A 216 30.81 -11.73 1.15
CA ILE A 216 30.80 -11.33 2.57
C ILE A 216 31.48 -9.96 2.73
N ALA A 217 32.64 -9.75 2.09
CA ALA A 217 33.35 -8.48 2.15
C ALA A 217 32.51 -7.31 1.58
N ARG A 218 31.81 -7.53 0.46
CA ARG A 218 30.87 -6.54 -0.09
C ARG A 218 29.70 -6.26 0.86
N GLY A 219 29.13 -7.30 1.46
CA GLY A 219 28.07 -7.15 2.46
C GLY A 219 28.54 -6.36 3.69
N ASN A 220 29.77 -6.61 4.17
CA ASN A 220 30.34 -5.89 5.30
C ASN A 220 30.61 -4.41 4.98
N ALA A 221 31.19 -4.10 3.81
CA ALA A 221 31.37 -2.73 3.37
C ALA A 221 30.04 -1.95 3.30
N ARG A 222 28.96 -2.60 2.88
CA ARG A 222 27.63 -2.00 2.88
C ARG A 222 27.08 -1.69 4.28
N PHE A 223 27.40 -2.48 5.31
CA PHE A 223 27.04 -2.11 6.69
C PHE A 223 27.73 -0.80 7.10
N GLU A 224 28.99 -0.59 6.71
CA GLU A 224 29.73 0.65 6.96
C GLU A 224 29.11 1.84 6.22
N GLU A 225 28.75 1.68 4.95
CA GLU A 225 28.05 2.70 4.15
C GLU A 225 26.70 3.11 4.77
N LEU A 226 26.00 2.16 5.39
CA LEU A 226 24.72 2.38 6.08
C LEU A 226 24.89 2.91 7.51
N GLY A 227 26.13 3.04 8.01
CA GLY A 227 26.40 3.46 9.39
C GLY A 227 25.94 2.45 10.45
N ILE A 228 25.77 1.18 10.07
CA ILE A 228 25.32 0.10 10.96
C ILE A 228 26.55 -0.64 11.48
N GLN A 229 26.69 -0.72 12.81
CA GLN A 229 27.74 -1.55 13.41
C GLN A 229 27.42 -3.03 13.22
N ALA A 230 28.26 -3.77 12.51
CA ALA A 230 28.11 -5.20 12.30
C ALA A 230 29.30 -5.99 12.86
N ASP A 231 29.01 -7.07 13.58
CA ASP A 231 30.01 -8.06 13.98
C ASP A 231 29.79 -9.35 13.19
N MET A 232 30.87 -10.01 12.79
CA MET A 232 30.85 -11.28 12.05
C MET A 232 31.24 -12.44 12.95
N CYS A 233 30.43 -13.50 12.97
CA CYS A 233 30.70 -14.79 13.59
C CYS A 233 30.63 -15.87 12.50
N LEU A 234 31.78 -16.17 11.89
CA LEU A 234 31.90 -17.24 10.91
C LEU A 234 32.44 -18.49 11.61
N VAL A 235 31.70 -19.59 11.55
CA VAL A 235 32.03 -20.84 12.27
C VAL A 235 32.37 -21.98 11.34
N ASP A 236 33.21 -22.90 11.83
CA ASP A 236 33.46 -24.19 11.21
C ASP A 236 32.33 -25.15 11.63
N PRO A 237 31.57 -25.74 10.69
CA PRO A 237 30.47 -26.64 11.06
C PRO A 237 30.95 -27.96 11.67
N GLU A 238 32.22 -28.34 11.50
CA GLU A 238 32.77 -29.61 12.01
C GLU A 238 33.52 -29.47 13.35
N ASP A 239 33.79 -28.23 13.79
CA ASP A 239 34.60 -27.93 14.99
C ASP A 239 33.84 -27.03 15.99
N ASP A 240 32.99 -27.67 16.81
CA ASP A 240 32.19 -27.07 17.89
C ASP A 240 31.66 -25.65 17.62
N PRO A 241 30.73 -25.48 16.67
CA PRO A 241 30.27 -24.15 16.25
C PRO A 241 29.53 -23.37 17.34
N GLU A 242 29.02 -24.02 18.40
CA GLU A 242 28.16 -23.38 19.41
C GLU A 242 28.93 -22.43 20.34
N GLY A 243 30.13 -22.81 20.77
CA GLY A 243 30.96 -21.99 21.66
C GLY A 243 31.23 -20.58 21.13
N PRO A 244 31.78 -20.43 19.91
CA PRO A 244 32.00 -19.13 19.28
C PRO A 244 30.71 -18.32 19.08
N ILE A 245 29.58 -18.98 18.80
CA ILE A 245 28.28 -18.32 18.64
C ILE A 245 27.82 -17.73 19.97
N VAL A 246 27.87 -18.50 21.06
CA VAL A 246 27.50 -18.03 22.40
C VAL A 246 28.40 -16.88 22.83
N GLU A 247 29.71 -16.98 22.59
CA GLU A 247 30.64 -15.89 22.88
C GLU A 247 30.27 -14.62 22.10
N ALA A 248 30.03 -14.74 20.78
CA ALA A 248 29.64 -13.62 19.94
C ALA A 248 28.32 -12.98 20.39
N LEU A 249 27.30 -13.79 20.70
CA LEU A 249 26.02 -13.34 21.24
C LEU A 249 26.18 -12.63 22.59
N GLY A 250 27.24 -12.89 23.35
CA GLY A 250 27.51 -12.22 24.64
C GLY A 250 28.18 -10.85 24.53
N ARG A 251 28.65 -10.43 23.34
CA ARG A 251 29.51 -9.23 23.20
C ARG A 251 28.77 -7.90 23.33
N LYS A 252 27.56 -7.81 22.78
CA LYS A 252 26.75 -6.58 22.70
C LYS A 252 25.27 -6.92 22.84
N ASN A 253 24.43 -5.93 23.10
CA ASN A 253 22.99 -6.07 22.92
C ASN A 253 22.68 -5.81 21.44
N TYR A 254 22.50 -6.87 20.66
CA TYR A 254 22.26 -6.76 19.22
C TYR A 254 20.79 -6.41 18.96
N ALA A 255 20.55 -5.48 18.05
CA ALA A 255 19.20 -5.16 17.58
C ALA A 255 18.70 -6.25 16.62
N CYS A 256 19.61 -6.84 15.83
CA CYS A 256 19.30 -7.91 14.90
C CYS A 256 20.43 -8.94 14.83
N VAL A 257 20.08 -10.21 14.72
CA VAL A 257 21.00 -11.30 14.39
C VAL A 257 20.63 -11.87 13.02
N VAL A 258 21.53 -11.74 12.05
CA VAL A 258 21.36 -12.32 10.71
C VAL A 258 21.99 -13.71 10.68
N VAL A 259 21.19 -14.74 10.38
CA VAL A 259 21.70 -16.10 10.16
C VAL A 259 21.93 -16.33 8.67
N GLY A 260 23.19 -16.53 8.31
CA GLY A 260 23.71 -16.65 6.95
C GLY A 260 23.09 -17.80 6.15
N GLY A 261 23.00 -17.63 4.83
CA GLY A 261 22.44 -18.63 3.91
C GLY A 261 23.15 -19.99 3.95
N GLY A 262 24.46 -20.00 4.23
CA GLY A 262 25.26 -21.24 4.32
C GLY A 262 24.76 -22.21 5.39
N ILE A 263 24.30 -21.70 6.54
CA ILE A 263 23.78 -22.53 7.64
C ILE A 263 22.38 -23.07 7.30
N ARG A 264 21.56 -22.28 6.58
CA ARG A 264 20.13 -22.59 6.35
C ARG A 264 19.84 -23.43 5.12
N ARG A 265 20.65 -23.32 4.07
CA ARG A 265 20.34 -23.89 2.74
C ARG A 265 20.95 -25.26 2.50
N HIS A 266 21.85 -25.70 3.37
CA HIS A 266 22.45 -27.02 3.30
C HIS A 266 21.69 -27.95 4.24
N GLU A 267 20.91 -28.90 3.69
CA GLU A 267 20.03 -29.79 4.44
C GLU A 267 20.73 -30.49 5.64
N PRO A 268 21.99 -30.99 5.52
CA PRO A 268 22.72 -31.55 6.66
C PRO A 268 22.94 -30.59 7.84
N LEU A 269 22.83 -29.28 7.64
CA LEU A 269 23.02 -28.26 8.69
C LEU A 269 21.72 -27.80 9.34
N LEU A 270 20.57 -28.40 9.01
CA LEU A 270 19.30 -28.09 9.68
C LEU A 270 19.39 -28.18 11.22
N PRO A 271 20.02 -29.21 11.83
CA PRO A 271 20.16 -29.27 13.29
C PRO A 271 21.03 -28.14 13.87
N LEU A 272 22.03 -27.66 13.12
CA LEU A 272 22.84 -26.51 13.51
C LEU A 272 22.02 -25.22 13.42
N PHE A 273 21.22 -25.08 12.36
CA PHE A 273 20.33 -23.94 12.19
C PHE A 273 19.33 -23.82 13.36
N GLU A 274 18.68 -24.92 13.75
CA GLU A 274 17.77 -24.95 14.90
C GLU A 274 18.46 -24.52 16.19
N ARG A 275 19.69 -25.00 16.42
CA ARG A 275 20.50 -24.61 17.58
C ARG A 275 20.86 -23.13 17.56
N VAL A 276 21.31 -22.59 16.42
CA VAL A 276 21.60 -21.17 16.26
C VAL A 276 20.37 -20.33 16.63
N VAL A 277 19.20 -20.68 16.11
CA VAL A 277 17.94 -19.97 16.42
C VAL A 277 17.66 -20.01 17.93
N ASN A 278 17.78 -21.18 18.57
CA ASN A 278 17.56 -21.31 20.01
C ASN A 278 18.59 -20.53 20.85
N LEU A 279 19.86 -20.54 20.47
CA LEU A 279 20.91 -19.76 21.12
C LEU A 279 20.64 -18.26 21.02
N VAL A 280 20.19 -17.78 19.86
CA VAL A 280 19.78 -16.37 19.72
C VAL A 280 18.62 -16.04 20.65
N HIS A 281 17.57 -16.87 20.71
CA HIS A 281 16.45 -16.63 21.62
C HIS A 281 16.87 -16.63 23.09
N GLN A 282 17.81 -17.51 23.47
CA GLN A 282 18.29 -17.63 24.84
C GLN A 282 19.17 -16.44 25.26
N HIS A 283 20.10 -16.02 24.39
CA HIS A 283 21.13 -15.05 24.73
C HIS A 283 20.82 -13.61 24.28
N GLN A 284 19.95 -13.45 23.28
CA GLN A 284 19.54 -12.17 22.70
C GLN A 284 18.01 -12.13 22.49
N PRO A 285 17.20 -12.28 23.55
CA PRO A 285 15.74 -12.42 23.45
C PRO A 285 15.03 -11.20 22.84
N SER A 286 15.68 -10.04 22.81
CA SER A 286 15.16 -8.81 22.21
C SER A 286 15.61 -8.59 20.76
N ALA A 287 16.57 -9.35 20.26
CA ALA A 287 17.09 -9.18 18.92
C ALA A 287 16.13 -9.78 17.89
N ALA A 288 15.87 -9.05 16.81
CA ALA A 288 15.18 -9.62 15.67
C ALA A 288 16.07 -10.67 14.97
N ILE A 289 15.49 -11.78 14.53
CA ILE A 289 16.20 -12.78 13.74
C ILE A 289 15.93 -12.53 12.25
N ALA A 290 16.98 -12.38 11.47
CA ALA A 290 16.90 -12.13 10.05
C ALA A 290 17.59 -13.22 9.23
N PHE A 291 17.10 -13.41 8.01
CA PHE A 291 17.65 -14.37 7.06
C PHE A 291 17.93 -13.66 5.73
N ASN A 292 19.18 -13.70 5.31
CA ASN A 292 19.64 -13.16 4.03
C ASN A 292 19.45 -14.17 2.88
N GLN A 293 19.41 -13.71 1.63
CA GLN A 293 19.38 -14.64 0.49
C GLN A 293 20.77 -14.94 -0.06
N ARG A 294 21.71 -14.01 0.09
CA ARG A 294 23.08 -14.07 -0.41
C ARG A 294 24.03 -13.42 0.61
N ALA A 295 25.32 -13.68 0.52
CA ALA A 295 26.25 -13.07 1.48
C ALA A 295 26.30 -11.53 1.36
N ASP A 296 26.03 -10.97 0.18
CA ASP A 296 26.06 -9.53 -0.11
C ASP A 296 24.76 -8.77 0.20
N ASP A 297 23.62 -9.47 0.42
CA ASP A 297 22.34 -8.87 0.84
C ASP A 297 22.09 -8.93 2.36
N THR A 298 23.13 -9.29 3.13
CA THR A 298 23.08 -9.35 4.60
C THR A 298 22.60 -8.05 5.24
N PRO A 299 23.02 -6.84 4.79
CA PRO A 299 22.48 -5.58 5.32
C PRO A 299 21.00 -5.38 5.01
N ASP A 300 20.54 -5.77 3.81
CA ASP A 300 19.13 -5.69 3.43
C ASP A 300 18.27 -6.60 4.31
N ALA A 301 18.83 -7.73 4.75
CA ALA A 301 18.16 -8.62 5.69
C ALA A 301 18.01 -8.01 7.09
N ALA A 302 19.04 -7.32 7.58
CA ALA A 302 18.99 -6.64 8.87
C ALA A 302 18.04 -5.43 8.83
N LEU A 303 18.09 -4.61 7.78
CA LEU A 303 17.26 -3.41 7.59
C LEU A 303 15.75 -3.68 7.58
N ARG A 304 15.31 -4.93 7.36
CA ARG A 304 13.88 -5.27 7.53
C ARG A 304 13.41 -5.15 8.98
N TRP A 305 14.33 -5.11 9.93
CA TRP A 305 14.05 -5.15 11.36
C TRP A 305 14.69 -4.00 12.15
N LEU A 306 15.48 -3.15 11.50
CA LEU A 306 16.07 -1.96 12.07
C LEU A 306 15.27 -0.72 11.66
#